data_AF-A0A529LVD7-F1
#
_entry.id   AF-A0A529LVD7-F1
#
_cell.length_a   1.000
_cell.length_b   1.000
_cell.length_c   1.000
_cell.angle_alpha   90.00
_cell.angle_beta   90.00
_cell.angle_gamma   90.00
#
_symmetry.space_group_name_H-M   'P 1'
#
loop_
_entity.id
_entity.type
_entity.pdbx_description
1 polymer ?
#
loop_
_entity_poly.entity_id
_entity_poly.type
_entity_poly.pdbx_seq_one_letter_code
_entity_poly.pdbx_strand_id
1 'polypeptide(L)'
;VFTTPHARRVEGHVSSTKPLSYQGTLIDEISVRFEGGRIVEAKASKGEDVLKKVLDTDEGARRLGEVALVPHSSPISKSGLLFFNTLFDENAACHIALGQCYSKCFVNGASLSQDEIAARGGNKSFIHIDWMIGSDKIDIDGVAKDGNRVPVMRKGEWA
;
A
#
# COMPACT_ATOMS: atom_id res chain seq x y z
N VAL A 1 4.34 11.35 -1.32
CA VAL A 1 3.91 11.34 -2.75
C VAL A 1 3.33 9.99 -3.07
N PHE A 2 2.34 9.87 -3.95
CA PHE A 2 1.67 8.57 -4.19
C PHE A 2 1.21 8.42 -5.63
N THR A 3 0.92 7.18 -6.02
CA THR A 3 0.30 6.83 -7.31
C THR A 3 -0.42 5.48 -7.22
N THR A 4 -1.13 5.10 -8.28
CA THR A 4 -1.78 3.80 -8.41
C THR A 4 -0.83 2.75 -9.01
N PRO A 5 -0.62 1.60 -8.37
CA PRO A 5 0.12 0.48 -8.94
C PRO A 5 -0.73 -0.27 -9.97
N HIS A 6 -0.08 -1.09 -10.80
CA HIS A 6 -0.80 -2.02 -11.65
C HIS A 6 -1.27 -3.24 -10.82
N ALA A 7 -2.57 -3.39 -10.61
CA ALA A 7 -3.20 -4.34 -9.69
C ALA A 7 -2.87 -5.83 -9.94
N ARG A 8 -2.36 -6.16 -11.14
CA ARG A 8 -1.97 -7.51 -11.57
C ARG A 8 -0.46 -7.76 -11.62
N ARG A 9 0.37 -6.81 -11.17
CA ARG A 9 1.85 -6.88 -11.25
C ARG A 9 2.47 -6.62 -9.88
N VAL A 10 2.07 -7.42 -8.90
CA VAL A 10 2.62 -7.38 -7.53
C VAL A 10 2.99 -8.81 -7.15
N GLU A 11 4.24 -9.00 -6.75
CA GLU A 11 4.84 -10.28 -6.40
C GLU A 11 5.71 -10.10 -5.15
N GLY A 12 5.82 -11.14 -4.32
CA GLY A 12 6.73 -11.17 -3.18
C GLY A 12 6.03 -11.02 -1.83
N HIS A 13 6.77 -10.59 -0.82
CA HIS A 13 6.28 -10.49 0.56
C HIS A 13 6.46 -9.08 1.10
N VAL A 14 5.60 -8.69 2.04
CA VAL A 14 5.73 -7.43 2.75
C VAL A 14 5.18 -7.56 4.16
N SER A 15 5.83 -6.87 5.10
CA SER A 15 5.41 -6.77 6.49
C SER A 15 5.12 -5.32 6.85
N SER A 16 4.11 -5.10 7.68
CA SER A 16 3.82 -3.77 8.20
C SER A 16 4.90 -3.31 9.16
N THR A 17 5.20 -2.01 9.16
CA THR A 17 6.11 -1.39 10.14
C THR A 17 5.38 -0.62 11.23
N LYS A 18 4.05 -0.47 11.09
CA LYS A 18 3.16 0.13 12.08
C LYS A 18 1.84 -0.64 12.12
N PRO A 19 1.14 -0.66 13.27
CA PRO A 19 -0.18 -1.26 13.34
C PRO A 19 -1.19 -0.48 12.50
N LEU A 20 -2.25 -1.18 12.08
CA LEU A 20 -3.40 -0.63 11.37
C LEU A 20 -4.58 -0.52 12.33
N SER A 21 -5.15 0.67 12.46
CA SER A 21 -6.40 0.90 13.19
C SER A 21 -7.57 0.79 12.21
N TYR A 22 -8.37 -0.26 12.31
CA TYR A 22 -9.51 -0.50 11.42
C TYR A 22 -10.78 -0.80 12.22
N GLN A 23 -11.80 0.04 12.07
CA GLN A 23 -13.11 -0.08 12.75
C GLN A 23 -12.98 -0.33 14.27
N GLY A 24 -12.06 0.36 14.93
CA GLY A 24 -11.82 0.23 16.37
C GLY A 24 -11.05 -1.04 16.77
N THR A 25 -10.64 -1.87 15.82
CA THR A 25 -9.73 -3.00 16.05
C THR A 25 -8.32 -2.65 15.60
N LEU A 26 -7.34 -2.95 16.44
CA LEU A 26 -5.92 -2.85 16.09
C LEU A 26 -5.47 -4.15 15.42
N ILE A 27 -4.97 -4.05 14.19
CA ILE A 27 -4.34 -5.13 13.45
C ILE A 27 -2.83 -4.89 13.47
N ASP A 28 -2.06 -5.85 13.95
CA ASP A 28 -0.65 -5.66 14.29
C ASP A 28 0.22 -6.80 13.77
N GLU A 29 1.49 -6.50 13.47
CA GLU A 29 2.45 -7.43 12.84
C GLU A 29 1.88 -8.11 11.58
N ILE A 30 1.34 -7.30 10.66
CA ILE A 30 0.80 -7.79 9.39
C ILE A 30 1.94 -8.32 8.52
N SER A 31 1.77 -9.51 7.95
CA SER A 31 2.66 -10.09 6.96
C SER A 31 1.86 -10.74 5.85
N VAL A 32 2.10 -10.36 4.60
CA VAL A 32 1.37 -10.87 3.43
C VAL A 32 2.30 -11.31 2.31
N ARG A 33 1.83 -12.24 1.48
CA ARG A 33 2.48 -12.66 0.23
C ARG A 33 1.56 -12.41 -0.96
N PHE A 34 2.11 -11.76 -1.99
CA PHE A 34 1.46 -11.48 -3.26
C PHE A 34 1.94 -12.45 -4.34
N GLU A 35 0.98 -12.96 -5.12
CA GLU A 35 1.21 -13.69 -6.37
C GLU A 35 0.20 -13.24 -7.43
N GLY A 36 0.65 -12.93 -8.64
CA GLY A 36 -0.21 -12.46 -9.74
C GLY A 36 -0.99 -11.18 -9.39
N GLY A 37 -0.41 -10.34 -8.53
CA GLY A 37 -1.05 -9.13 -8.00
C GLY A 37 -2.09 -9.36 -6.91
N ARG A 38 -2.24 -10.58 -6.37
CA ARG A 38 -3.24 -10.93 -5.35
C ARG A 38 -2.57 -11.44 -4.08
N ILE A 39 -3.10 -11.08 -2.93
CA ILE A 39 -2.72 -11.69 -1.65
C ILE A 39 -3.19 -13.14 -1.60
N VAL A 40 -2.22 -14.05 -1.56
CA VAL A 40 -2.42 -15.50 -1.42
C VAL A 40 -2.20 -15.99 0.00
N GLU A 41 -1.50 -15.21 0.83
CA GLU A 41 -1.27 -15.50 2.24
C GLU A 41 -1.27 -14.19 3.04
N ALA A 42 -1.95 -14.19 4.20
CA ALA A 42 -2.00 -13.05 5.11
C ALA A 42 -2.02 -13.54 6.57
N LYS A 43 -1.18 -12.94 7.40
CA LYS A 43 -1.05 -13.20 8.83
C LYS A 43 -0.98 -11.88 9.60
N ALA A 44 -1.43 -11.89 10.84
CA ALA A 44 -1.27 -10.79 11.80
C ALA A 44 -1.17 -11.38 13.20
N SER A 45 -0.35 -10.79 14.09
CA SER A 45 -0.28 -11.26 15.49
C SER A 45 -1.52 -10.87 16.29
N LYS A 46 -2.18 -9.78 15.90
CA LYS A 46 -3.44 -9.28 16.46
C LYS A 46 -4.38 -8.88 15.34
N GLY A 47 -5.68 -9.11 15.53
CA GLY A 47 -6.70 -8.70 14.56
C GLY A 47 -6.68 -9.52 13.25
N GLU A 48 -6.08 -10.71 13.23
CA GLU A 48 -5.98 -11.55 12.02
C GLU A 48 -7.35 -11.88 11.41
N ASP A 49 -8.35 -12.18 12.25
CA ASP A 49 -9.72 -12.46 11.78
C ASP A 49 -10.36 -11.23 11.13
N VAL A 50 -10.05 -10.02 11.61
CA VAL A 50 -10.51 -8.78 11.00
C VAL A 50 -9.80 -8.54 9.67
N LEU A 51 -8.48 -8.77 9.62
CA LEU A 51 -7.71 -8.71 8.37
C LEU A 51 -8.28 -9.67 7.31
N LYS A 52 -8.58 -10.92 7.68
CA LYS A 52 -9.19 -11.90 6.76
C LYS A 52 -10.55 -11.43 6.24
N LYS A 53 -11.42 -10.93 7.12
CA LYS A 53 -12.72 -10.36 6.72
C LYS A 53 -12.57 -9.20 5.75
N VAL A 54 -11.60 -8.32 5.98
CA VAL A 54 -11.27 -7.21 5.06
C VAL A 54 -10.88 -7.76 3.68
N LEU A 55 -9.99 -8.74 3.63
CA LEU A 55 -9.53 -9.37 2.39
C LEU A 55 -10.63 -10.14 1.64
N ASP A 56 -11.72 -10.50 2.31
CA ASP A 56 -12.85 -11.23 1.73
C ASP A 56 -14.01 -10.29 1.33
N THR A 57 -13.83 -8.98 1.42
CA THR A 57 -14.88 -7.99 1.07
C THR A 57 -15.34 -8.12 -0.38
N ASP A 58 -14.39 -8.23 -1.31
CA ASP A 58 -14.64 -8.39 -2.74
C ASP A 58 -13.38 -8.91 -3.48
N GLU A 59 -13.47 -9.05 -4.80
CA GLU A 59 -12.36 -9.54 -5.62
C GLU A 59 -11.11 -8.65 -5.52
N GLY A 60 -11.31 -7.33 -5.47
CA GLY A 60 -10.25 -6.32 -5.47
C GLY A 60 -9.63 -6.07 -4.10
N ALA A 61 -10.28 -6.50 -3.01
CA ALA A 61 -9.79 -6.34 -1.64
C ALA A 61 -8.42 -7.00 -1.38
N ARG A 62 -8.05 -8.00 -2.20
CA ARG A 62 -6.74 -8.69 -2.14
C ARG A 62 -5.71 -8.11 -3.10
N ARG A 63 -5.98 -6.97 -3.73
CA ARG A 63 -5.09 -6.31 -4.69
C ARG A 63 -4.79 -4.89 -4.22
N LEU A 64 -3.67 -4.34 -4.68
CA LEU A 64 -3.27 -2.98 -4.31
C LEU A 64 -3.97 -1.91 -5.17
N GLY A 65 -4.37 -0.82 -4.53
CA GLY A 65 -4.92 0.39 -5.14
C GLY A 65 -3.98 1.60 -5.11
N GLU A 66 -2.99 1.59 -4.21
CA GLU A 66 -2.05 2.69 -4.00
C GLU A 66 -0.66 2.20 -3.57
N VAL A 67 0.36 2.96 -3.98
CA VAL A 67 1.69 2.98 -3.41
C VAL A 67 2.05 4.42 -3.09
N ALA A 68 2.53 4.66 -1.87
CA ALA A 68 2.93 5.97 -1.40
C ALA A 68 4.32 5.96 -0.77
N LEU A 69 5.09 7.00 -1.07
CA LEU A 69 6.44 7.23 -0.60
C LEU A 69 6.47 8.43 0.35
N VAL A 70 7.01 8.19 1.53
CA VAL A 70 7.20 9.18 2.59
C VAL A 70 8.60 8.98 3.17
N PRO A 71 9.48 9.99 3.15
CA PRO A 71 10.80 9.87 3.75
C PRO A 71 10.68 9.69 5.26
N HIS A 72 11.51 8.81 5.82
CA HIS A 72 11.51 8.49 7.25
C HIS A 72 11.84 9.72 8.11
N SER A 73 12.55 10.71 7.56
CA SER A 73 12.85 11.97 8.23
C SER A 73 11.67 12.96 8.29
N SER A 74 10.47 12.59 7.84
CA SER A 74 9.29 13.47 7.86
C SER A 74 8.93 13.92 9.29
N PRO A 75 8.37 15.13 9.49
CA PRO A 75 8.04 15.63 10.83
C PRO A 75 7.13 14.71 11.65
N ILE A 76 6.16 14.07 10.98
CA ILE A 76 5.23 13.15 11.63
C ILE A 76 5.96 11.86 12.02
N SER A 77 6.83 11.33 11.15
CA SER A 77 7.65 10.15 11.46
C SER A 77 8.58 10.39 12.66
N LYS A 78 9.26 11.55 12.68
CA LYS A 78 10.16 11.97 13.77
C LYS A 78 9.47 12.16 15.11
N SER A 79 8.16 12.37 15.13
CA SER A 79 7.42 12.47 16.39
C SER A 79 7.47 11.17 17.21
N GLY A 80 7.68 10.02 16.55
CA GLY A 80 7.66 8.69 17.19
C GLY A 80 6.29 8.27 17.70
N LEU A 81 5.24 9.06 17.44
CA LEU A 81 3.89 8.81 17.90
C LEU A 81 3.15 7.86 16.94
N LEU A 82 2.38 6.94 17.49
CA LEU A 82 1.30 6.26 16.79
C LEU A 82 0.02 7.05 17.05
N PHE A 83 -0.57 7.59 15.99
CA PHE A 83 -1.74 8.47 16.12
C PHE A 83 -3.05 7.68 16.17
N PHE A 84 -3.01 6.37 15.88
CA PHE A 84 -4.18 5.50 15.74
C PHE A 84 -5.22 6.09 14.77
N ASN A 85 -4.72 6.83 13.79
CA ASN A 85 -5.50 7.57 12.82
C ASN A 85 -4.79 7.50 11.47
N THR A 86 -5.47 6.91 10.49
CA THR A 86 -4.92 6.64 9.16
C THR A 86 -4.30 7.88 8.53
N LEU A 87 -4.95 9.05 8.60
CA LEU A 87 -4.46 10.28 7.99
C LEU A 87 -3.09 10.73 8.54
N PHE A 88 -2.85 10.55 9.84
CA PHE A 88 -1.56 10.90 10.43
C PHE A 88 -0.53 9.79 10.20
N ASP A 89 -0.93 8.54 10.41
CA ASP A 89 0.00 7.41 10.34
C ASP A 89 0.48 7.13 8.89
N GLU A 90 -0.34 7.38 7.85
CA GLU A 90 0.03 7.28 6.44
C GLU A 90 1.10 8.33 6.05
N ASN A 91 1.07 9.51 6.66
CA ASN A 91 2.04 10.57 6.40
C ASN A 91 3.34 10.41 7.22
N ALA A 92 3.45 9.32 7.98
CA ALA A 92 4.59 9.01 8.85
C ALA A 92 5.50 7.91 8.30
N ALA A 93 5.10 7.19 7.25
CA ALA A 93 5.89 6.12 6.63
C ALA A 93 5.37 5.83 5.22
N CYS A 94 6.22 5.29 4.33
CA CYS A 94 5.72 4.72 3.08
C CYS A 94 4.60 3.71 3.37
N HIS A 95 3.57 3.71 2.53
CA HIS A 95 2.40 2.84 2.69
C HIS A 95 1.94 2.28 1.35
N ILE A 96 1.14 1.23 1.46
CA ILE A 96 0.40 0.64 0.35
C ILE A 96 -1.06 0.48 0.77
N ALA A 97 -1.98 0.64 -0.18
CA ALA A 97 -3.40 0.48 0.10
C ALA A 97 -3.96 -0.77 -0.57
N LEU A 98 -4.78 -1.53 0.16
CA LEU A 98 -5.65 -2.53 -0.44
C LEU A 98 -6.88 -1.90 -1.07
N GLY A 99 -7.35 -2.50 -2.15
CA GLY A 99 -8.63 -2.18 -2.75
C GLY A 99 -8.56 -1.04 -3.75
N GLN A 100 -9.56 -0.16 -3.72
CA GLN A 100 -9.91 0.78 -4.77
C GLN A 100 -8.74 1.70 -5.11
N CYS A 101 -8.43 1.83 -6.39
CA CYS A 101 -7.42 2.78 -6.85
C CYS A 101 -7.99 4.19 -7.03
N TYR A 102 -7.10 5.18 -7.07
CA TYR A 102 -7.43 6.55 -7.38
C TYR A 102 -7.37 6.81 -8.89
N SER A 103 -8.54 6.99 -9.53
CA SER A 103 -8.61 7.32 -10.97
C SER A 103 -7.82 8.58 -11.33
N LYS A 104 -7.74 9.55 -10.42
CA LYS A 104 -6.93 10.78 -10.56
C LYS A 104 -5.43 10.55 -10.80
N CYS A 105 -4.90 9.38 -10.46
CA CYS A 105 -3.49 9.02 -10.72
C CYS A 105 -3.24 8.57 -12.17
N PHE A 106 -4.30 8.37 -12.96
CA PHE A 106 -4.19 8.09 -14.40
C PHE A 106 -4.15 9.39 -15.20
N VAL A 107 -3.36 9.40 -16.28
CA VAL A 107 -3.40 10.50 -17.26
C VAL A 107 -4.81 10.59 -17.84
N ASN A 108 -5.43 11.77 -17.72
CA ASN A 108 -6.83 12.04 -18.06
C ASN A 108 -7.85 11.17 -17.30
N GLY A 109 -7.52 10.76 -16.07
CA GLY A 109 -8.32 9.83 -15.28
C GLY A 109 -9.77 10.24 -15.03
N ALA A 110 -10.05 11.56 -14.99
CA ALA A 110 -11.41 12.08 -14.84
C ALA A 110 -12.33 11.78 -16.05
N SER A 111 -11.75 11.50 -17.22
CA SER A 111 -12.47 11.21 -18.45
C SER A 111 -12.57 9.71 -18.77
N LEU A 112 -11.94 8.86 -17.95
CA LEU A 112 -11.93 7.41 -18.15
C LEU A 112 -13.13 6.76 -17.49
N SER A 113 -13.74 5.82 -18.19
CA SER A 113 -14.68 4.87 -17.61
C SER A 113 -13.97 3.90 -16.65
N GLN A 114 -14.75 3.23 -15.80
CA GLN A 114 -14.22 2.21 -14.90
C GLN A 114 -13.56 1.04 -15.65
N ASP A 115 -14.11 0.66 -16.81
CA ASP A 115 -13.55 -0.42 -17.62
C ASP A 115 -12.22 -0.03 -18.26
N GLU A 116 -12.07 1.23 -18.69
CA GLU A 116 -10.79 1.75 -19.18
C GLU A 116 -9.73 1.82 -18.09
N ILE A 117 -10.11 2.20 -16.87
CA ILE A 117 -9.22 2.20 -15.70
C ILE A 117 -8.76 0.77 -15.40
N ALA A 118 -9.69 -0.19 -15.36
CA ALA A 118 -9.38 -1.60 -15.13
C ALA A 118 -8.48 -2.18 -16.22
N ALA A 119 -8.75 -1.87 -17.50
CA ALA A 119 -7.92 -2.28 -18.63
C ALA A 119 -6.48 -1.74 -18.52
N ARG A 120 -6.30 -0.53 -17.99
CA ARG A 120 -5.00 0.09 -17.71
C ARG A 120 -4.34 -0.40 -16.42
N GLY A 121 -4.97 -1.33 -15.71
CA GLY A 121 -4.43 -1.99 -14.53
C GLY A 121 -4.86 -1.39 -13.19
N GLY A 122 -5.82 -0.46 -13.18
CA GLY A 122 -6.41 0.03 -11.94
C GLY A 122 -7.22 -1.05 -11.23
N ASN A 123 -7.19 -1.02 -9.90
CA ASN A 123 -7.98 -1.91 -9.06
C ASN A 123 -9.36 -1.31 -8.76
N LYS A 124 -10.38 -2.17 -8.68
CA LYS A 124 -11.75 -1.81 -8.29
C LYS A 124 -12.15 -2.60 -7.06
N SER A 125 -12.62 -1.92 -6.02
CA SER A 125 -13.02 -2.55 -4.75
C SER A 125 -13.95 -1.62 -3.96
N PHE A 126 -14.65 -2.16 -2.97
CA PHE A 126 -15.45 -1.38 -2.01
C PHE A 126 -14.62 -0.83 -0.86
N ILE A 127 -13.39 -1.32 -0.67
CA ILE A 127 -12.48 -0.85 0.38
C ILE A 127 -11.35 -0.02 -0.21
N HIS A 128 -10.80 0.86 0.62
CA HIS A 128 -9.49 1.49 0.42
C HIS A 128 -8.85 1.57 1.80
N ILE A 129 -7.83 0.75 2.05
CA ILE A 129 -7.24 0.61 3.39
C ILE A 129 -5.73 0.68 3.28
N ASP A 130 -5.18 1.78 3.78
CA ASP A 130 -3.75 2.04 3.89
C ASP A 130 -3.13 1.27 5.05
N TRP A 131 -1.98 0.66 4.80
CA TRP A 131 -1.09 0.23 5.87
C TRP A 131 0.36 0.61 5.58
N MET A 132 1.10 0.87 6.65
CA MET A 132 2.45 1.41 6.59
C MET A 132 3.48 0.28 6.50
N ILE A 133 4.44 0.42 5.58
CA ILE A 133 5.54 -0.52 5.32
C ILE A 133 6.92 0.15 5.36
N GLY A 134 6.97 1.48 5.45
CA GLY A 134 8.22 2.24 5.48
C GLY A 134 8.94 2.21 6.83
N SER A 135 10.27 2.27 6.81
CA SER A 135 11.13 2.42 7.99
C SER A 135 12.49 3.03 7.59
N ASP A 136 13.38 3.23 8.55
CA ASP A 136 14.80 3.58 8.33
C ASP A 136 15.63 2.45 7.70
N LYS A 137 15.02 1.28 7.48
CA LYS A 137 15.69 0.06 6.97
C LYS A 137 15.26 -0.32 5.55
N ILE A 138 14.41 0.48 4.90
CA ILE A 138 13.94 0.18 3.55
C ILE A 138 14.81 0.82 2.48
N ASP A 139 15.04 0.07 1.40
CA ASP A 139 15.60 0.56 0.14
C ASP A 139 14.56 0.35 -0.96
N ILE A 140 14.40 1.33 -1.85
CA ILE A 140 13.46 1.28 -2.96
C ILE A 140 14.20 1.60 -4.25
N ASP A 141 14.01 0.75 -5.26
CA ASP A 141 14.46 0.99 -6.63
C ASP A 141 13.25 1.22 -7.54
N GLY A 142 13.39 2.19 -8.44
CA GLY A 142 12.56 2.30 -9.63
C GLY A 142 13.10 1.37 -10.70
N VAL A 143 12.22 0.61 -11.35
CA VAL A 143 12.58 -0.29 -12.44
C VAL A 143 12.09 0.31 -13.77
N ALA A 144 13.03 0.65 -14.64
CA ALA A 144 12.75 1.16 -15.98
C ALA A 144 12.23 0.06 -16.91
N LYS A 145 11.69 0.44 -18.07
CA LYS A 145 11.10 -0.51 -19.04
C LYS A 145 12.10 -1.53 -19.60
N ASP A 146 13.37 -1.16 -19.65
CA ASP A 146 14.50 -2.01 -20.07
C ASP A 146 15.03 -2.90 -18.93
N GLY A 147 14.45 -2.80 -17.73
CA GLY A 147 14.88 -3.55 -16.54
C GLY A 147 15.97 -2.86 -15.73
N ASN A 148 16.49 -1.70 -16.18
CA ASN A 148 17.48 -0.94 -15.42
C ASN A 148 16.89 -0.46 -14.09
N ARG A 149 17.70 -0.48 -13.03
CA ARG A 149 17.30 -0.11 -11.67
C ARG A 149 17.90 1.24 -11.30
N VAL A 150 17.05 2.16 -10.85
CA VAL A 150 17.44 3.47 -10.35
C VAL A 150 17.11 3.55 -8.88
N PRO A 151 18.08 3.84 -7.99
CA PRO A 151 17.79 4.11 -6.59
C PRO A 151 16.75 5.23 -6.45
N VAL A 152 15.68 4.98 -5.69
CA VAL A 152 14.64 5.97 -5.37
C VAL A 152 14.71 6.33 -3.89
N MET A 153 14.84 5.32 -3.03
CA MET A 153 15.07 5.53 -1.60
C MET A 153 16.17 4.61 -1.08
N ARG A 154 16.93 5.10 -0.10
CA ARG A 154 17.92 4.33 0.66
C ARG A 154 17.79 4.63 2.14
N LYS A 155 17.74 3.58 2.97
CA LYS A 155 17.55 3.69 4.43
C LYS A 155 16.37 4.60 4.80
N GLY A 156 15.27 4.49 4.06
CA GLY A 156 14.07 5.30 4.28
C GLY A 156 14.13 6.75 3.80
N GLU A 157 15.21 7.21 3.16
CA GLU A 157 15.34 8.57 2.63
C GLU A 157 15.42 8.57 1.10
N TRP A 158 15.13 9.72 0.48
CA TRP A 158 15.37 9.89 -0.97
C TRP A 158 16.85 9.68 -1.31
N ALA A 159 17.11 8.92 -2.37
CA ALA A 159 18.45 8.57 -2.84
C ALA A 159 19.16 9.71 -3.58
#